data_AF-A0A855XL28-F1
#
_entry.id   AF-A0A855XL28-F1
#
_cell.length_a   1.000
_cell.length_b   1.000
_cell.length_c   1.000
_cell.angle_alpha   90.00
_cell.angle_beta   90.00
_cell.angle_gamma   90.00
#
_symmetry.space_group_name_H-M   'P 1'
#
loop_
_entity.id
_entity.type
_entity.pdbx_description
1 polymer ?
#
loop_
_entity_poly.entity_id
_entity_poly.type
_entity_poly.pdbx_seq_one_letter_code
_entity_poly.pdbx_strand_id
1 'polypeptide(L)'
;GFYDSDTNENYRGLIKRFQKDSGRLKDATTHADLIADNKLQSIQNAIGQLNSKKLETQEQGRAIRRLVRQTNKDLLFINEIKSALEKTDFVLAENPVILPDAGQDTNSSMIVCLSDIHYGAYVDMPENYYDTQVVEGLLIKYADKVIKLIEENKVYSVDIVNLGDIVEHAYMRNQNLYDSEETLSEQIVHVTKLIIDFIQRIRQHVELITYRGIAGNHDRMQGDKNSNLNSDHAVNISNQIIKMWIELSGSDVEFIDSD
;
A
#
# COMPACT_ATOMS: atom_id res chain seq x y z
N GLY A 1 -18.27 -76.88 -36.53
CA GLY A 1 -19.01 -75.68 -36.12
C GLY A 1 -20.00 -75.38 -37.20
N PHE A 2 -21.27 -75.19 -36.85
CA PHE A 2 -22.30 -74.82 -37.81
C PHE A 2 -22.13 -73.34 -38.17
N TYR A 3 -22.13 -73.01 -39.45
CA TYR A 3 -21.76 -71.71 -40.03
C TYR A 3 -22.89 -70.65 -39.94
N ASP A 4 -23.96 -71.01 -39.24
CA ASP A 4 -25.27 -70.36 -39.27
C ASP A 4 -25.96 -70.45 -37.89
N SER A 5 -25.17 -70.77 -36.85
CA SER A 5 -25.64 -70.85 -35.46
C SER A 5 -26.14 -69.50 -34.89
N ASP A 6 -25.70 -68.42 -35.49
CA ASP A 6 -25.93 -67.02 -35.14
C ASP A 6 -27.24 -66.47 -35.77
N THR A 7 -27.81 -67.15 -36.76
CA THR A 7 -29.10 -66.79 -37.39
C THR A 7 -30.25 -67.74 -37.07
N ASN A 8 -29.98 -68.86 -36.37
CA ASN A 8 -30.99 -69.83 -35.99
C ASN A 8 -31.64 -69.48 -34.62
N GLU A 9 -32.90 -69.02 -34.65
CA GLU A 9 -33.63 -68.59 -33.46
C GLU A 9 -33.81 -69.72 -32.42
N ASN A 10 -33.96 -70.96 -32.87
CA ASN A 10 -34.10 -72.11 -31.97
C ASN A 10 -32.80 -72.39 -31.21
N TYR A 11 -31.66 -72.27 -31.90
CA TYR A 11 -30.34 -72.41 -31.26
C TYR A 11 -30.09 -71.27 -30.26
N ARG A 12 -30.45 -70.03 -30.63
CA ARG A 12 -30.36 -68.86 -29.74
C ARG A 12 -31.25 -69.01 -28.50
N GLY A 13 -32.45 -69.55 -28.66
CA GLY A 13 -33.37 -69.86 -27.56
C GLY A 13 -32.84 -70.94 -26.63
N LEU A 14 -32.20 -71.98 -27.17
CA LEU A 14 -31.58 -73.06 -26.39
C LEU A 14 -30.40 -72.57 -25.56
N ILE A 15 -29.53 -71.74 -26.15
CA ILE A 15 -28.42 -71.08 -25.43
C ILE A 15 -28.96 -70.20 -24.29
N LYS A 16 -30.01 -69.39 -24.54
CA LYS A 16 -30.63 -68.55 -23.49
C LYS A 16 -31.23 -69.38 -22.35
N ARG A 17 -31.90 -70.49 -22.66
CA ARG A 17 -32.42 -71.42 -21.64
C ARG A 17 -31.29 -72.02 -20.81
N PHE A 18 -30.25 -72.54 -21.46
CA PHE A 18 -29.09 -73.10 -20.77
C PHE A 18 -28.39 -72.05 -19.87
N GLN A 19 -28.24 -70.82 -20.35
CA GLN A 19 -27.71 -69.72 -19.56
C GLN A 19 -28.62 -69.36 -18.38
N LYS A 20 -29.95 -69.42 -18.53
CA LYS A 20 -30.91 -69.18 -17.44
C LYS A 20 -30.84 -70.27 -16.38
N ASP A 21 -30.83 -71.54 -16.78
CA ASP A 21 -30.81 -72.70 -15.87
C ASP A 21 -29.46 -72.82 -15.14
N SER A 22 -28.37 -72.38 -15.75
CA SER A 22 -27.05 -72.29 -15.11
C SER A 22 -26.83 -71.01 -14.29
N GLY A 23 -27.84 -70.15 -14.16
CA GLY A 23 -27.78 -68.88 -13.41
C GLY A 23 -26.86 -67.81 -14.04
N ARG A 24 -26.41 -68.02 -15.28
CA ARG A 24 -25.48 -67.14 -16.00
C ARG A 24 -26.17 -66.09 -16.87
N LEU A 25 -27.47 -66.24 -17.12
CA LEU A 25 -28.29 -65.24 -17.82
C LEU A 25 -28.63 -64.11 -16.86
N LYS A 26 -28.10 -62.90 -17.10
CA LYS A 26 -28.43 -61.72 -16.30
C LYS A 26 -29.90 -61.37 -16.51
N ASP A 27 -30.64 -61.13 -15.43
CA ASP A 27 -32.05 -60.79 -15.49
C ASP A 27 -32.22 -59.37 -16.08
N ALA A 28 -33.33 -59.13 -16.79
CA ALA A 28 -33.57 -57.84 -17.45
C ALA A 28 -33.67 -56.69 -16.44
N THR A 29 -34.17 -57.00 -15.25
CA THR A 29 -34.13 -56.17 -14.03
C THR A 29 -32.70 -55.78 -13.66
N THR A 30 -31.77 -56.74 -13.56
CA THR A 30 -30.35 -56.49 -13.21
C THR A 30 -29.65 -55.56 -14.19
N HIS A 31 -29.96 -55.64 -15.50
CA HIS A 31 -29.38 -54.73 -16.50
C HIS A 31 -30.01 -53.32 -16.44
N ALA A 32 -31.31 -53.22 -16.17
CA ALA A 32 -31.97 -51.94 -15.95
C ALA A 32 -31.44 -51.25 -14.70
N ASP A 33 -31.22 -52.00 -13.62
CA ASP A 33 -30.64 -51.52 -12.36
C ASP A 33 -29.20 -51.02 -12.55
N LEU A 34 -28.36 -51.77 -13.27
CA LEU A 34 -26.99 -51.33 -13.61
C LEU A 34 -26.95 -50.03 -14.44
N ILE A 35 -27.89 -49.84 -15.36
CA ILE A 35 -28.00 -48.59 -16.14
C ILE A 35 -28.51 -47.45 -15.25
N ALA A 36 -29.47 -47.72 -14.37
CA ALA A 36 -29.99 -46.76 -13.40
C ALA A 36 -28.88 -46.31 -12.44
N ASP A 37 -28.08 -47.23 -11.90
CA ASP A 37 -26.95 -46.94 -11.01
C ASP A 37 -25.87 -46.11 -11.70
N ASN A 38 -25.50 -46.46 -12.94
CA ASN A 38 -24.53 -45.67 -13.71
C ASN A 38 -25.03 -44.25 -14.01
N LYS A 39 -26.33 -44.09 -14.32
CA LYS A 39 -26.94 -42.76 -14.51
C LYS A 39 -27.03 -41.99 -13.19
N LEU A 40 -27.31 -42.66 -12.08
CA LEU A 40 -27.38 -42.03 -10.76
C LEU A 40 -26.00 -41.55 -10.31
N GLN A 41 -24.95 -42.35 -10.56
CA GLN A 41 -23.56 -41.98 -10.31
C GLN A 41 -23.12 -40.78 -11.18
N SER A 42 -23.51 -40.73 -12.46
CA SER A 42 -23.16 -39.60 -13.33
C SER A 42 -23.86 -38.31 -12.90
N ILE A 43 -25.12 -38.40 -12.46
CA ILE A 43 -25.86 -37.28 -11.87
C ILE A 43 -25.20 -36.80 -10.57
N GLN A 44 -24.81 -37.72 -9.67
CA GLN A 44 -24.09 -37.37 -8.45
C GLN A 44 -22.76 -36.67 -8.74
N ASN A 45 -21.99 -37.15 -9.72
CA ASN A 45 -20.75 -36.52 -10.14
C ASN A 45 -20.99 -35.11 -10.73
N ALA A 46 -22.02 -34.93 -11.55
CA ALA A 46 -22.40 -33.63 -12.11
C ALA A 46 -22.84 -32.64 -11.02
N ILE A 47 -23.62 -33.10 -10.03
CA ILE A 47 -24.00 -32.30 -8.86
C ILE A 47 -22.75 -31.92 -8.04
N GLY A 48 -21.83 -32.86 -7.84
CA GLY A 48 -20.54 -32.59 -7.19
C GLY A 48 -19.75 -31.49 -7.90
N GLN A 49 -19.58 -31.60 -9.22
CA GLN A 49 -18.91 -30.59 -10.04
C GLN A 49 -19.62 -29.23 -9.99
N LEU A 50 -20.96 -29.21 -10.03
CA LEU A 50 -21.75 -27.98 -9.90
C LEU A 50 -21.54 -27.33 -8.53
N ASN A 51 -21.52 -28.13 -7.45
CA ASN A 51 -21.27 -27.63 -6.10
C ASN A 51 -19.85 -27.07 -5.96
N SER A 52 -18.83 -27.74 -6.52
CA SER A 52 -17.46 -27.24 -6.55
C SER A 52 -17.35 -25.92 -7.32
N LYS A 53 -17.91 -25.84 -8.53
CA LYS A 53 -17.94 -24.58 -9.31
C LYS A 53 -18.68 -23.45 -8.60
N LYS A 54 -19.77 -23.77 -7.89
CA LYS A 54 -20.51 -22.81 -7.08
C LYS A 54 -19.64 -22.28 -5.94
N LEU A 55 -18.87 -23.14 -5.27
CA LEU A 55 -17.94 -22.72 -4.22
C LEU A 55 -16.83 -21.82 -4.79
N GLU A 56 -16.20 -22.22 -5.89
CA GLU A 56 -15.19 -21.40 -6.59
C GLU A 56 -15.74 -20.02 -6.96
N THR A 57 -16.96 -19.96 -7.50
CA THR A 57 -17.63 -18.69 -7.86
C THR A 57 -17.87 -17.83 -6.61
N GLN A 58 -18.23 -18.44 -5.49
CA GLN A 58 -18.41 -17.71 -4.22
C GLN A 58 -17.09 -17.15 -3.69
N GLU A 59 -15.99 -17.90 -3.79
CA GLU A 59 -14.65 -17.45 -3.41
C GLU A 59 -14.17 -16.30 -4.28
N GLN A 60 -14.31 -16.43 -5.61
CA GLN A 60 -14.04 -15.34 -6.56
C GLN A 60 -14.86 -14.09 -6.23
N GLY A 61 -16.15 -14.24 -5.94
CA GLY A 61 -17.00 -13.12 -5.53
C GLY A 61 -16.57 -12.47 -4.22
N ARG A 62 -16.01 -13.23 -3.25
CA ARG A 62 -15.44 -12.67 -2.01
C ARG A 62 -14.16 -11.89 -2.28
N ALA A 63 -13.27 -12.41 -3.12
CA ALA A 63 -12.06 -11.73 -3.54
C ALA A 63 -12.37 -10.40 -4.24
N ILE A 64 -13.32 -10.40 -5.20
CA ILE A 64 -13.78 -9.19 -5.89
C ILE A 64 -14.32 -8.17 -4.89
N ARG A 65 -15.19 -8.57 -3.95
CA ARG A 65 -15.73 -7.64 -2.95
C ARG A 65 -14.65 -7.04 -2.04
N ARG A 66 -13.60 -7.80 -1.71
CA ARG A 66 -12.45 -7.27 -0.95
C ARG A 66 -11.71 -6.21 -1.77
N LEU A 67 -11.43 -6.50 -3.03
CA LEU A 67 -10.74 -5.57 -3.93
C LEU A 67 -11.55 -4.29 -4.14
N VAL A 68 -12.85 -4.39 -4.43
CA VAL A 68 -13.73 -3.21 -4.58
C VAL A 68 -13.74 -2.35 -3.32
N ARG A 69 -13.82 -2.98 -2.13
CA ARG A 69 -13.76 -2.24 -0.86
C ARG A 69 -12.41 -1.54 -0.66
N GLN A 70 -11.31 -2.20 -1.03
CA GLN A 70 -9.98 -1.62 -0.93
C GLN A 70 -9.84 -0.42 -1.87
N THR A 71 -10.15 -0.59 -3.15
CA THR A 71 -10.11 0.50 -4.14
C THR A 71 -10.97 1.69 -3.72
N ASN A 72 -12.16 1.47 -3.16
CA ASN A 72 -12.99 2.57 -2.67
C ASN A 72 -12.35 3.34 -1.51
N LYS A 73 -11.60 2.65 -0.63
CA LYS A 73 -10.84 3.32 0.44
C LYS A 73 -9.68 4.12 -0.12
N ASP A 74 -8.93 3.56 -1.06
CA ASP A 74 -7.80 4.25 -1.69
C ASP A 74 -8.28 5.51 -2.44
N LEU A 75 -9.40 5.43 -3.15
CA LEU A 75 -10.03 6.58 -3.80
C LEU A 75 -10.49 7.65 -2.81
N LEU A 76 -11.03 7.25 -1.66
CA LEU A 76 -11.41 8.20 -0.61
C LEU A 76 -10.18 8.93 -0.07
N PHE A 77 -9.13 8.19 0.25
CA PHE A 77 -7.86 8.73 0.75
C PHE A 77 -7.20 9.70 -0.24
N ILE A 78 -7.20 9.37 -1.53
CA ILE A 78 -6.71 10.27 -2.59
C ILE A 78 -7.54 11.57 -2.64
N ASN A 79 -8.87 11.48 -2.53
CA ASN A 79 -9.73 12.66 -2.51
C ASN A 79 -9.51 13.52 -1.25
N GLU A 80 -9.24 12.90 -0.10
CA GLU A 80 -8.89 13.59 1.14
C GLU A 80 -7.56 14.32 1.00
N ILE A 81 -6.51 13.68 0.45
CA ILE A 81 -5.23 14.33 0.13
C ILE A 81 -5.44 15.51 -0.82
N LYS A 82 -6.17 15.30 -1.91
CA LYS A 82 -6.47 16.37 -2.87
C LYS A 82 -7.16 17.55 -2.17
N SER A 83 -8.14 17.28 -1.33
CA SER A 83 -8.88 18.32 -0.62
C SER A 83 -7.99 19.06 0.40
N ALA A 84 -7.06 18.36 1.04
CA ALA A 84 -6.08 18.97 1.95
C ALA A 84 -5.07 19.85 1.18
N LEU A 85 -4.58 19.38 0.03
CA LEU A 85 -3.71 20.17 -0.86
C LEU A 85 -4.40 21.44 -1.37
N GLU A 86 -5.67 21.37 -1.76
CA GLU A 86 -6.45 22.55 -2.22
C GLU A 86 -6.66 23.59 -1.12
N LYS A 87 -6.59 23.20 0.16
CA LYS A 87 -6.75 24.10 1.32
C LYS A 87 -5.42 24.59 1.91
N THR A 88 -4.31 24.00 1.48
CA THR A 88 -2.99 24.28 2.06
C THR A 88 -2.21 25.20 1.15
N ASP A 89 -1.84 26.36 1.66
CA ASP A 89 -0.93 27.27 0.96
C ASP A 89 0.51 26.85 1.24
N PHE A 90 1.23 26.51 0.17
CA PHE A 90 2.66 26.23 0.21
C PHE A 90 3.46 27.53 -0.02
N VAL A 91 4.60 27.67 0.66
CA VAL A 91 5.51 28.80 0.43
C VAL A 91 5.97 28.82 -1.04
N LEU A 92 6.11 30.01 -1.61
CA LEU A 92 6.72 30.16 -2.93
C LEU A 92 8.22 29.94 -2.83
N ALA A 93 8.80 29.33 -3.86
CA ALA A 93 10.25 29.17 -3.92
C ALA A 93 10.94 30.52 -4.07
N GLU A 94 11.89 30.79 -3.18
CA GLU A 94 12.86 31.86 -3.34
C GLU A 94 14.24 31.26 -3.59
N ASN A 95 14.84 31.63 -4.72
CA ASN A 95 16.14 31.14 -5.16
C ASN A 95 17.17 32.27 -5.12
N PRO A 96 17.62 32.73 -3.93
CA PRO A 96 18.61 33.78 -3.86
C PRO A 96 19.95 33.29 -4.41
N VAL A 97 20.68 34.22 -5.03
CA VAL A 97 22.07 34.00 -5.43
C VAL A 97 22.95 34.14 -4.19
N ILE A 98 23.63 33.07 -3.79
CA ILE A 98 24.47 33.05 -2.59
C ILE A 98 25.94 32.91 -3.01
N LEU A 99 26.57 34.05 -3.21
CA LEU A 99 27.97 34.05 -3.64
C LEU A 99 28.85 33.46 -2.55
N PRO A 100 29.73 32.48 -2.87
CA PRO A 100 30.65 31.94 -1.90
C PRO A 100 31.63 33.01 -1.44
N ASP A 101 31.97 32.95 -0.17
CA ASP A 101 32.99 33.81 0.43
C ASP A 101 34.34 33.59 -0.25
N ALA A 102 35.16 34.63 -0.35
CA ALA A 102 36.53 34.49 -0.85
C ALA A 102 37.32 33.48 0.00
N GLY A 103 37.67 32.34 -0.59
CA GLY A 103 38.37 31.24 0.08
C GLY A 103 37.48 30.23 0.82
N GLN A 104 36.16 30.27 0.62
CA GLN A 104 35.26 29.21 1.09
C GLN A 104 35.61 27.87 0.44
N ASP A 105 35.65 26.81 1.23
CA ASP A 105 35.83 25.45 0.71
C ASP A 105 34.53 24.97 0.07
N THR A 106 34.55 24.82 -1.25
CA THR A 106 33.40 24.32 -2.01
C THR A 106 33.08 22.84 -1.74
N ASN A 107 33.93 22.13 -0.99
CA ASN A 107 33.66 20.77 -0.51
C ASN A 107 33.01 20.74 0.88
N SER A 108 32.89 21.90 1.55
CA SER A 108 32.26 21.99 2.88
C SER A 108 30.77 21.68 2.77
N SER A 109 30.36 20.55 3.33
CA SER A 109 29.01 20.02 3.19
C SER A 109 28.43 19.68 4.55
N MET A 110 27.14 19.92 4.76
CA MET A 110 26.41 19.58 5.97
C MET A 110 25.27 18.61 5.65
N ILE A 111 25.14 17.57 6.48
CA ILE A 111 23.97 16.69 6.43
C ILE A 111 23.03 17.10 7.56
N VAL A 112 21.76 17.33 7.24
CA VAL A 112 20.71 17.73 8.16
C VAL A 112 19.65 16.64 8.18
N CYS A 113 19.44 16.00 9.33
CA CYS A 113 18.51 14.90 9.45
C CYS A 113 17.17 15.35 10.03
N LEU A 114 16.08 15.03 9.35
CA LEU A 114 14.72 15.06 9.91
C LEU A 114 14.32 13.64 10.28
N SER A 115 13.78 13.43 11.48
CA SER A 115 13.30 12.11 11.91
C SER A 115 12.28 12.27 13.02
N ASP A 116 11.39 11.28 13.17
CA ASP A 116 10.47 11.19 14.31
C ASP A 116 9.68 12.49 14.54
N ILE A 117 9.17 13.08 13.46
CA ILE A 117 8.35 14.30 13.54
C ILE A 117 7.00 13.96 14.19
N HIS A 118 6.44 12.77 13.96
CA HIS A 118 5.17 12.34 14.57
C HIS A 118 4.09 13.44 14.54
N TYR A 119 3.95 14.12 13.40
CA TYR A 119 2.99 15.21 13.25
C TYR A 119 1.57 14.69 13.51
N GLY A 120 0.76 15.45 14.24
CA GLY A 120 -0.57 15.01 14.68
C GLY A 120 -0.59 14.21 15.99
N ALA A 121 0.57 13.94 16.61
CA ALA A 121 0.64 13.46 17.98
C ALA A 121 0.24 14.57 18.97
N TYR A 122 -0.53 14.19 19.99
CA TYR A 122 -0.86 15.03 21.12
C TYR A 122 -0.33 14.40 22.40
N VAL A 123 0.48 15.15 23.15
CA VAL A 123 1.04 14.75 24.43
C VAL A 123 0.85 15.90 25.41
N ASP A 124 0.11 15.65 26.49
CA ASP A 124 -0.04 16.59 27.59
C ASP A 124 0.35 15.87 28.89
N MET A 125 1.60 16.06 29.29
CA MET A 125 2.16 15.56 30.55
C MET A 125 2.86 16.71 31.29
N PRO A 126 2.92 16.71 32.63
CA PRO A 126 3.57 17.76 33.40
C PRO A 126 5.02 18.05 32.97
N GLU A 127 5.74 17.03 32.49
CA GLU A 127 7.13 17.13 32.05
C GLU A 127 7.31 17.38 30.54
N ASN A 128 6.28 17.11 29.72
CA ASN A 128 6.40 17.22 28.27
C ASN A 128 5.06 17.54 27.61
N TYR A 129 5.08 18.50 26.68
CA TYR A 129 3.93 18.93 25.92
C TYR A 129 4.26 18.89 24.42
N TYR A 130 3.40 18.27 23.63
CA TYR A 130 3.56 18.13 22.18
C TYR A 130 2.21 18.25 21.47
N ASP A 131 2.14 19.13 20.48
CA ASP A 131 1.00 19.29 19.58
C ASP A 131 1.51 19.80 18.21
N THR A 132 0.57 20.06 17.29
CA THR A 132 0.86 20.55 15.94
C THR A 132 1.53 21.94 15.90
N GLN A 133 1.31 22.80 16.90
CA GLN A 133 1.95 24.12 16.99
C GLN A 133 3.37 24.04 17.54
N VAL A 134 3.59 23.13 18.50
CA VAL A 134 4.91 22.89 19.10
C VAL A 134 5.86 22.36 18.05
N VAL A 135 5.45 21.39 17.23
CA VAL A 135 6.32 20.83 16.18
C VAL A 135 6.69 21.86 15.11
N GLU A 136 5.76 22.72 14.70
CA GLU A 136 6.07 23.86 13.82
C GLU A 136 7.16 24.75 14.44
N GLY A 137 6.98 25.16 15.71
CA GLY A 137 7.97 25.94 16.44
C GLY A 137 9.31 25.22 16.62
N LEU A 138 9.32 23.90 16.76
CA LEU A 138 10.54 23.09 16.86
C LEU A 138 11.28 23.02 15.53
N LEU A 139 10.59 22.85 14.40
CA LEU A 139 11.19 22.86 13.07
C LEU A 139 11.78 24.22 12.73
N ILE A 140 11.09 25.32 13.08
CA ILE A 140 11.62 26.69 12.96
C ILE A 140 12.92 26.83 13.77
N LYS A 141 12.90 26.46 15.06
CA LYS A 141 14.10 26.51 15.92
C LYS A 141 15.22 25.61 15.40
N TYR A 142 14.89 24.49 14.79
CA TYR A 142 15.88 23.59 14.20
C TYR A 142 16.53 24.22 12.97
N ALA A 143 15.73 24.78 12.06
CA ALA A 143 16.24 25.52 10.89
C ALA A 143 17.15 26.67 11.32
N ASP A 144 16.79 27.44 12.35
CA ASP A 144 17.63 28.53 12.87
C ASP A 144 19.00 28.04 13.38
N LYS A 145 19.03 26.87 14.04
CA LYS A 145 20.30 26.24 14.46
C LYS A 145 21.12 25.80 13.26
N VAL A 146 20.49 25.24 12.24
CA VAL A 146 21.16 24.83 10.99
C VAL A 146 21.76 26.05 10.29
N ILE A 147 20.99 27.12 10.12
CA ILE A 147 21.44 28.37 9.51
C ILE A 147 22.64 28.95 10.26
N LYS A 148 22.56 29.01 11.59
CA LYS A 148 23.69 29.45 12.42
C LYS A 148 24.94 28.61 12.17
N LEU A 149 24.81 27.29 12.09
CA LEU A 149 25.94 26.40 11.80
C LEU A 149 26.47 26.57 10.37
N ILE A 150 25.61 26.85 9.38
CA ILE A 150 26.01 27.16 8.01
C ILE A 150 26.89 28.41 7.99
N GLU A 151 26.47 29.47 8.66
CA GLU A 151 27.20 30.75 8.75
C GLU A 151 28.52 30.60 9.51
N GLU A 152 28.52 29.93 10.66
CA GLU A 152 29.72 29.73 11.50
C GLU A 152 30.79 28.88 10.81
N ASN A 153 30.39 27.87 10.05
CA ASN A 153 31.31 26.92 9.41
C ASN A 153 31.52 27.18 7.92
N LYS A 154 30.90 28.24 7.37
CA LYS A 154 30.94 28.59 5.94
C LYS A 154 30.59 27.39 5.05
N VAL A 155 29.49 26.73 5.37
CA VAL A 155 29.03 25.54 4.64
C VAL A 155 28.61 25.93 3.22
N TYR A 156 29.08 25.17 2.24
CA TYR A 156 28.81 25.42 0.82
C TYR A 156 27.57 24.68 0.34
N SER A 157 27.34 23.45 0.82
CA SER A 157 26.18 22.64 0.45
C SER A 157 25.50 21.98 1.64
N VAL A 158 24.18 21.81 1.58
CA VAL A 158 23.38 21.14 2.61
C VAL A 158 22.57 20.01 1.98
N ASP A 159 22.68 18.80 2.53
CA ASP A 159 21.83 17.65 2.20
C ASP A 159 20.85 17.40 3.34
N ILE A 160 19.56 17.66 3.07
CA ILE A 160 18.48 17.38 4.01
C ILE A 160 18.00 15.95 3.78
N VAL A 161 18.13 15.13 4.82
CA VAL A 161 17.77 13.71 4.80
C VAL A 161 16.63 13.48 5.79
N ASN A 162 15.44 13.20 5.28
CA ASN A 162 14.32 12.77 6.10
C ASN A 162 14.38 11.25 6.28
N LEU A 163 14.50 10.80 7.53
CA LEU A 163 14.67 9.41 7.94
C LEU A 163 13.34 8.70 8.27
N GLY A 164 12.21 9.38 8.11
CA GLY A 164 10.87 8.83 8.27
C GLY A 164 10.18 9.20 9.58
N ASP A 165 9.05 8.52 9.82
CA ASP A 165 8.18 8.72 10.98
C ASP A 165 7.67 10.17 11.09
N ILE A 166 7.11 10.66 9.97
CA ILE A 166 6.67 12.05 9.85
C ILE A 166 5.25 12.32 10.38
N VAL A 167 4.41 11.29 10.50
CA VAL A 167 3.01 11.39 10.95
C VAL A 167 2.73 10.41 12.09
N GLU A 168 1.82 10.77 12.99
CA GLU A 168 1.38 9.86 14.05
C GLU A 168 0.21 8.98 13.59
N HIS A 169 0.37 7.66 13.72
CA HIS A 169 -0.68 6.71 13.35
C HIS A 169 -1.69 6.47 14.48
N ALA A 170 -2.85 7.13 14.42
CA ALA A 170 -4.00 6.85 15.31
C ALA A 170 -4.54 5.40 15.21
N TYR A 171 -4.33 4.71 14.07
CA TYR A 171 -4.92 3.39 13.80
C TYR A 171 -4.16 2.18 14.39
N MET A 172 -2.91 2.32 14.84
CA MET A 172 -2.15 1.18 15.39
C MET A 172 -2.43 0.88 16.86
N ARG A 173 -3.13 1.77 17.58
CA ARG A 173 -3.60 1.51 18.95
C ARG A 173 -5.07 1.13 18.91
N ASN A 174 -5.33 -0.18 18.91
CA ASN A 174 -6.65 -0.80 19.02
C ASN A 174 -7.35 -0.55 20.38
N GLN A 175 -7.18 0.63 20.97
CA GLN A 175 -7.88 1.05 22.18
C GLN A 175 -8.16 2.54 22.10
N ASN A 176 -9.44 2.82 21.93
CA ASN A 176 -10.12 4.06 22.28
C ASN A 176 -9.99 5.20 21.27
N LEU A 177 -11.15 5.52 20.69
CA LEU A 177 -11.52 6.86 20.22
C LEU A 177 -11.01 7.93 21.20
N TYR A 178 -9.88 8.57 20.92
CA TYR A 178 -9.51 9.88 21.46
C TYR A 178 -8.49 10.55 20.53
N ASP A 179 -9.00 11.54 19.80
CA ASP A 179 -8.38 12.80 19.37
C ASP A 179 -7.00 12.74 18.70
N SER A 180 -6.99 12.40 17.40
CA SER A 180 -6.04 13.03 16.51
C SER A 180 -6.65 14.35 16.05
N GLU A 181 -5.90 15.46 16.16
CA GLU A 181 -6.37 16.80 15.78
C GLU A 181 -6.79 16.86 14.30
N GLU A 182 -6.21 15.97 13.47
CA GLU A 182 -6.35 15.97 12.01
C GLU A 182 -6.42 14.55 11.44
N THR A 183 -7.04 14.41 10.26
CA THR A 183 -7.02 13.18 9.49
C THR A 183 -5.61 12.85 9.00
N LEU A 184 -5.34 11.57 8.69
CA LEU A 184 -4.03 11.16 8.18
C LEU A 184 -3.63 11.90 6.89
N SER A 185 -4.59 12.18 6.01
CA SER A 185 -4.35 12.97 4.79
C SER A 185 -3.97 14.42 5.09
N GLU A 186 -4.62 15.05 6.06
CA GLU A 186 -4.28 16.41 6.54
C GLU A 186 -2.89 16.41 7.18
N GLN A 187 -2.59 15.46 8.06
CA GLN A 187 -1.28 15.32 8.69
C GLN A 187 -0.15 15.20 7.66
N ILE A 188 -0.33 14.37 6.61
CA ILE A 188 0.66 14.25 5.53
C ILE A 188 0.87 15.59 4.84
N VAL A 189 -0.20 16.27 4.43
CA VAL A 189 -0.08 17.54 3.71
C VAL A 189 0.54 18.63 4.58
N HIS A 190 0.12 18.76 5.83
CA HIS A 190 0.61 19.78 6.75
C HIS A 190 2.05 19.53 7.19
N VAL A 191 2.44 18.29 7.50
CA VAL A 191 3.84 18.00 7.80
C VAL A 191 4.72 18.23 6.57
N THR A 192 4.24 17.88 5.37
CA THR A 192 4.97 18.18 4.14
C THR A 192 5.14 19.69 3.94
N LYS A 193 4.11 20.48 4.22
CA LYS A 193 4.22 21.95 4.21
C LYS A 193 5.32 22.42 5.17
N LEU A 194 5.35 21.93 6.41
CA LEU A 194 6.39 22.30 7.37
C LEU A 194 7.80 21.90 6.92
N ILE A 195 7.94 20.75 6.25
CA ILE A 195 9.20 20.31 5.65
C ILE A 195 9.62 21.25 4.50
N ILE A 196 8.68 21.66 3.64
CA ILE A 196 8.95 22.62 2.56
C ILE A 196 9.38 23.97 3.15
N ASP A 197 8.69 24.46 4.18
CA ASP A 197 9.04 25.70 4.88
C ASP A 197 10.44 25.61 5.49
N PHE A 198 10.78 24.45 6.07
CA PHE A 198 12.13 24.17 6.59
C PHE A 198 13.21 24.19 5.50
N ILE A 199 12.96 23.53 4.35
CA ILE A 199 13.86 23.52 3.19
C ILE A 199 14.07 24.93 2.67
N GLN A 200 12.97 25.66 2.43
CA GLN A 200 13.00 27.02 1.88
C GLN A 200 13.76 27.98 2.79
N ARG A 201 13.58 27.84 4.11
CA ARG A 201 14.28 28.67 5.09
C ARG A 201 15.79 28.43 5.10
N ILE A 202 16.23 27.19 4.94
CA ILE A 202 17.67 26.87 4.84
C ILE A 202 18.24 27.27 3.47
N ARG A 203 17.49 27.06 2.38
CA ARG A 203 17.90 27.42 1.02
C ARG A 203 18.34 28.88 0.92
N GLN A 204 17.72 29.78 1.67
CA GLN A 204 18.09 31.21 1.69
C GLN A 204 19.51 31.51 2.21
N HIS A 205 20.21 30.53 2.79
CA HIS A 205 21.52 30.71 3.44
C HIS A 205 22.64 29.79 2.88
N VAL A 206 22.33 28.93 1.91
CA VAL A 206 23.30 27.99 1.33
C VAL A 206 23.24 27.99 -0.20
N GLU A 207 24.40 27.88 -0.85
CA GLU A 207 24.50 27.91 -2.32
C GLU A 207 23.83 26.68 -2.97
N LEU A 208 24.08 25.49 -2.43
CA LEU A 208 23.48 24.25 -2.92
C LEU A 208 22.68 23.55 -1.83
N ILE A 209 21.47 23.11 -2.15
CA ILE A 209 20.64 22.35 -1.24
C ILE A 209 20.03 21.14 -1.95
N THR A 210 20.08 20.00 -1.28
CA THR A 210 19.46 18.76 -1.73
C THR A 210 18.49 18.25 -0.68
N TYR A 211 17.43 17.57 -1.12
CA TYR A 211 16.48 16.91 -0.23
C TYR A 211 16.25 15.46 -0.67
N ARG A 212 16.22 14.54 0.30
CA ARG A 212 15.78 13.16 0.12
C ARG A 212 14.97 12.70 1.32
N GLY A 213 13.91 11.92 1.07
CA GLY A 213 13.13 11.29 2.13
C GLY A 213 13.16 9.78 1.99
N ILE A 214 13.64 9.10 3.03
CA ILE A 214 13.72 7.65 3.14
C ILE A 214 12.49 7.19 3.92
N ALA A 215 11.72 6.27 3.34
CA ALA A 215 10.60 5.67 4.05
C ALA A 215 11.09 4.85 5.25
N GLY A 216 10.59 5.16 6.45
CA GLY A 216 10.90 4.45 7.68
C GLY A 216 10.22 3.08 7.76
N ASN A 217 10.67 2.23 8.68
CA ASN A 217 10.04 0.92 8.94
C ASN A 217 8.64 1.03 9.58
N HIS A 218 8.32 2.17 10.21
CA HIS A 218 7.07 2.45 10.93
C HIS A 218 6.02 3.20 10.11
N ASP A 219 6.40 3.81 8.98
CA ASP A 219 5.49 4.48 8.01
C ASP A 219 4.55 3.50 7.27
N ARG A 220 4.35 2.27 7.75
CA ARG A 220 3.50 1.27 7.12
C ARG A 220 2.05 1.56 7.48
N MET A 221 1.28 2.10 6.54
CA MET A 221 -0.16 2.36 6.71
C MET A 221 -1.03 1.10 7.00
N GLN A 222 -0.45 -0.11 7.05
CA GLN A 222 -1.13 -1.35 7.47
C GLN A 222 -0.24 -2.21 8.39
N GLY A 223 -0.77 -2.59 9.55
CA GLY A 223 -0.10 -3.38 10.58
C GLY A 223 0.09 -4.87 10.33
N ASP A 224 -0.06 -5.35 9.09
CA ASP A 224 -0.01 -6.79 8.78
C ASP A 224 1.26 -7.17 7.97
N LYS A 225 2.08 -8.07 8.53
CA LYS A 225 3.37 -8.50 7.95
C LYS A 225 3.26 -9.23 6.60
N ASN A 226 2.06 -9.61 6.18
CA ASN A 226 1.81 -10.42 4.99
C ASN A 226 0.99 -9.69 3.90
N SER A 227 0.63 -8.41 4.09
CA SER A 227 0.00 -7.60 3.04
C SER A 227 1.07 -6.84 2.26
N ASN A 228 1.76 -7.53 1.35
CA ASN A 228 2.65 -6.91 0.37
C ASN A 228 1.84 -6.28 -0.77
N LEU A 229 1.12 -5.20 -0.47
CA LEU A 229 0.60 -4.27 -1.47
C LEU A 229 1.23 -2.91 -1.20
N ASN A 230 2.38 -2.71 -1.84
CA ASN A 230 2.99 -1.44 -2.24
C ASN A 230 2.78 -0.24 -1.32
N SER A 231 3.75 0.00 -0.44
CA SER A 231 4.54 1.26 -0.44
C SER A 231 3.80 2.61 -0.39
N ASP A 232 2.63 2.73 0.24
CA ASP A 232 2.11 4.04 0.67
C ASP A 232 2.69 4.36 2.05
N HIS A 233 3.93 4.82 2.05
CA HIS A 233 4.55 5.47 3.20
C HIS A 233 4.13 6.95 3.16
N ALA A 234 3.75 7.54 4.29
CA ALA A 234 3.47 8.98 4.37
C ALA A 234 4.62 9.82 3.77
N VAL A 235 5.86 9.36 3.98
CA VAL A 235 7.07 9.90 3.38
C VAL A 235 7.05 9.86 1.85
N ASN A 236 6.53 8.80 1.22
CA ASN A 236 6.45 8.72 -0.24
C ASN A 236 5.49 9.77 -0.80
N ILE A 237 4.32 9.93 -0.19
CA ILE A 237 3.36 10.95 -0.60
C ILE A 237 3.97 12.35 -0.38
N SER A 238 4.59 12.57 0.79
CA SER A 238 5.34 13.80 1.09
C SER A 238 6.42 14.09 0.04
N ASN A 239 7.21 13.09 -0.34
CA ASN A 239 8.23 13.22 -1.38
C ASN A 239 7.62 13.61 -2.73
N GLN A 240 6.49 13.02 -3.13
CA GLN A 240 5.81 13.41 -4.38
C GLN A 240 5.30 14.86 -4.31
N ILE A 241 4.73 15.27 -3.18
CA ILE A 241 4.29 16.67 -2.98
C ILE A 241 5.49 17.62 -3.06
N ILE A 242 6.64 17.29 -2.43
CA ILE A 242 7.86 18.11 -2.49
C ILE A 242 8.40 18.19 -3.93
N LYS A 243 8.44 17.07 -4.67
CA LYS A 243 8.82 17.07 -6.10
C LYS A 243 7.91 17.99 -6.92
N MET A 244 6.59 17.87 -6.72
CA MET A 244 5.62 18.75 -7.39
C MET A 244 5.82 20.20 -7.01
N TRP A 245 6.09 20.50 -5.73
CA TRP A 245 6.39 21.85 -5.28
C TRP A 245 7.64 22.40 -5.96
N ILE A 246 8.74 21.63 -6.03
CA ILE A 246 9.98 22.03 -6.72
C ILE A 246 9.68 22.39 -8.18
N GLU A 247 8.99 21.50 -8.90
CA GLU A 247 8.66 21.70 -10.32
C GLU A 247 7.74 22.91 -10.55
N LEU A 248 6.67 23.04 -9.76
CA LEU A 248 5.64 24.06 -9.98
C LEU A 248 6.05 25.45 -9.47
N SER A 249 6.84 25.51 -8.40
CA SER A 249 7.34 26.78 -7.85
C SER A 249 8.60 27.28 -8.56
N GLY A 250 9.28 26.41 -9.32
CA GLY A 250 10.57 26.72 -9.93
C GLY A 250 11.71 26.78 -8.92
N SER A 251 11.60 26.06 -7.80
CA SER A 251 12.67 25.90 -6.81
C SER A 251 13.92 25.29 -7.44
N ASP A 252 15.10 25.72 -7.01
CA ASP A 252 16.38 25.13 -7.41
C ASP A 252 16.91 24.08 -6.41
N VAL A 253 16.09 23.70 -5.42
CA VAL A 253 16.34 22.55 -4.56
C VAL A 253 16.42 21.27 -5.41
N GLU A 254 17.50 20.51 -5.27
CA GLU A 254 17.64 19.22 -5.94
C GLU A 254 16.98 18.11 -5.11
N PHE A 255 15.95 17.46 -5.67
CA PHE A 255 15.39 16.24 -5.08
C PHE A 255 16.25 15.04 -5.47
N ILE A 256 16.70 14.27 -4.48
CA ILE A 256 17.47 13.04 -4.70
C ILE A 256 16.57 11.83 -4.39
N ASP A 257 16.41 10.97 -5.39
CA ASP A 257 15.76 9.67 -5.20
C ASP A 257 16.59 8.79 -4.27
N SER A 258 15.95 8.27 -3.23
CA SER A 258 16.52 7.25 -2.35
C SER A 258 16.17 5.87 -2.91
N ASP A 259 17.20 5.04 -3.13
CA ASP A 259 17.09 3.63 -3.52
C ASP A 259 16.37 2.76 -2.46
#